data_AF-A0A1R0Y1F0-F1
#
_entry.id   AF-A0A1R0Y1F0-F1
#
_cell.length_a   1.000
_cell.length_b   1.000
_cell.length_c   1.000
_cell.angle_alpha   90.00
_cell.angle_beta   90.00
_cell.angle_gamma   90.00
#
_symmetry.space_group_name_H-M   'P 1'
#
loop_
_entity.id
_entity.type
_entity.pdbx_description
1 polymer ?
#
loop_
_entity_poly.entity_id
_entity_poly.type
_entity_poly.pdbx_seq_one_letter_code
_entity_poly.pdbx_strand_id
1 'polypeptide(L)'
;MVRKYPERVTASMNRLLHEEEILLIRHTTVIHFGESNELLGMVVMTNPGKFEFKKVPEWEAFKSGKGSVDTFEASDFPDLTMQNVIEVINSAYEALGRSKPDGILRVYNLSNIRQPDGQKAEIYHNRAKKALSSTNLTLLEDPITHSREMFMNECDKSIFVIMGFVNGAFDEEMQQVRTWSEGISGLVCAIDNKGHYSHPRRWRTDLALKNQAIASLKSVLLGSNADLVIDSSFGEKLGRQY
;
A
#
# COMPACT_ATOMS: atom_id res chain seq x y z
N MET A 1 9.21 1.92 24.49
CA MET A 1 9.75 1.81 23.11
C MET A 1 9.38 3.10 22.38
N VAL A 2 10.36 3.89 21.94
CA VAL A 2 10.11 5.18 21.25
C VAL A 2 9.57 4.90 19.84
N ARG A 3 8.55 5.66 19.41
CA ARG A 3 7.93 5.51 18.07
C ARG A 3 8.92 6.01 17.02
N LYS A 4 9.13 5.24 15.93
CA LYS A 4 10.06 5.63 14.84
C LYS A 4 9.46 6.69 13.91
N TYR A 5 8.15 6.61 13.67
CA TYR A 5 7.42 7.41 12.69
C TYR A 5 6.11 7.96 13.29
N PRO A 6 5.77 9.24 13.09
CA PRO A 6 4.53 9.84 13.59
C PRO A 6 3.27 9.43 12.82
N GLU A 7 3.41 8.96 11.59
CA GLU A 7 2.33 8.60 10.67
C GLU A 7 1.36 7.58 11.30
N ARG A 8 0.08 7.73 10.96
CA ARG A 8 -1.01 6.90 11.48
C ARG A 8 -1.52 6.00 10.37
N VAL A 9 -2.03 4.84 10.75
CA VAL A 9 -2.65 3.88 9.83
C VAL A 9 -4.08 3.67 10.27
N THR A 10 -5.03 3.91 9.37
CA THR A 10 -6.41 3.47 9.52
C THR A 10 -6.62 2.21 8.69
N ALA A 11 -7.39 1.26 9.20
CA ALA A 11 -7.83 0.11 8.43
C ALA A 11 -9.17 -0.39 8.99
N SER A 12 -9.88 -1.17 8.18
CA SER A 12 -10.98 -2.00 8.62
C SER A 12 -10.56 -3.46 8.67
N MET A 13 -11.14 -4.22 9.58
CA MET A 13 -10.98 -5.66 9.70
C MET A 13 -12.37 -6.29 9.76
N ASN A 14 -12.65 -7.21 8.85
CA ASN A 14 -13.78 -8.12 8.95
C ASN A 14 -13.35 -9.38 9.68
N ARG A 15 -14.23 -9.88 10.54
CA ARG A 15 -14.08 -11.13 11.25
C ARG A 15 -15.12 -12.10 10.73
N LEU A 16 -14.68 -13.30 10.39
CA LEU A 16 -15.56 -14.39 9.99
C LEU A 16 -15.29 -15.59 10.89
N LEU A 17 -16.35 -16.08 11.51
CA LEU A 17 -16.33 -17.29 12.32
C LEU A 17 -16.59 -18.47 11.38
N HIS A 18 -15.62 -19.39 11.30
CA HIS A 18 -15.74 -20.61 10.53
C HIS A 18 -15.28 -21.78 11.38
N GLU A 19 -16.22 -22.67 11.74
CA GLU A 19 -15.98 -23.75 12.70
C GLU A 19 -15.43 -23.19 14.02
N GLU A 20 -14.24 -23.62 14.43
CA GLU A 20 -13.54 -23.14 15.63
C GLU A 20 -12.49 -22.05 15.32
N GLU A 21 -12.44 -21.57 14.07
CA GLU A 21 -11.48 -20.58 13.61
C GLU A 21 -12.10 -19.19 13.42
N ILE A 22 -11.30 -18.17 13.74
CA ILE A 22 -11.59 -16.77 13.48
C ILE A 22 -10.70 -16.30 12.34
N LEU A 23 -11.30 -16.07 11.18
CA LEU A 23 -10.65 -15.47 10.02
C LEU A 23 -10.73 -13.95 10.15
N LEU A 24 -9.58 -13.28 10.04
CA LEU A 24 -9.49 -11.82 10.03
C LEU A 24 -9.09 -11.34 8.65
N ILE A 25 -9.91 -10.50 8.04
CA ILE A 25 -9.74 -10.01 6.67
C ILE A 25 -9.66 -8.49 6.70
N ARG A 26 -8.53 -7.93 6.29
CA ARG A 26 -8.26 -6.49 6.35
C ARG A 26 -8.70 -5.79 5.07
N HIS A 27 -9.35 -4.65 5.19
CA HIS A 27 -9.67 -3.76 4.08
C HIS A 27 -9.30 -2.30 4.41
N THR A 28 -9.45 -1.44 3.42
CA THR A 28 -9.41 0.03 3.54
C THR A 28 -8.18 0.54 4.31
N THR A 29 -7.02 -0.08 4.08
CA THR A 29 -5.79 0.30 4.78
C THR A 29 -5.23 1.58 4.16
N VAL A 30 -5.03 2.60 5.00
CA VAL A 30 -4.56 3.92 4.59
C VAL A 30 -3.48 4.40 5.56
N ILE A 31 -2.35 4.85 5.03
CA ILE A 31 -1.30 5.54 5.78
C ILE A 31 -1.52 7.04 5.61
N HIS A 32 -1.55 7.77 6.73
CA HIS A 32 -1.77 9.21 6.80
C HIS A 32 -0.45 9.94 6.97
N PHE A 33 -0.14 10.82 6.02
CA PHE A 33 0.98 11.76 6.06
C PHE A 33 0.41 13.17 6.27
N GLY A 34 0.82 13.87 7.33
CA GLY A 34 0.29 15.20 7.61
C GLY A 34 -1.21 15.22 7.93
N GLU A 35 -1.91 16.26 7.49
CA GLU A 35 -3.32 16.53 7.82
C GLU A 35 -4.24 16.45 6.59
N SER A 36 -3.69 16.48 5.38
CA SER A 36 -4.45 16.39 4.13
C SER A 36 -5.01 14.99 3.90
N ASN A 37 -6.19 14.92 3.28
CA ASN A 37 -6.83 13.69 2.82
C ASN A 37 -6.65 13.44 1.31
N GLU A 38 -5.84 14.26 0.64
CA GLU A 38 -5.55 14.09 -0.79
C GLU A 38 -4.74 12.82 -1.04
N LEU A 39 -5.08 12.09 -2.10
CA LEU A 39 -4.36 10.87 -2.46
C LEU A 39 -2.97 11.21 -3.00
N LEU A 40 -1.93 10.81 -2.26
CA LEU A 40 -0.55 10.88 -2.74
C LEU A 40 -0.25 9.75 -3.70
N GLY A 41 -0.68 8.55 -3.36
CA GLY A 41 -0.44 7.38 -4.18
C GLY A 41 -0.94 6.09 -3.56
N MET A 42 -0.50 4.99 -4.13
CA MET A 42 -0.88 3.66 -3.66
C MET A 42 0.33 2.73 -3.52
N VAL A 43 0.14 1.70 -2.70
CA VAL A 43 1.08 0.58 -2.55
C VAL A 43 0.34 -0.70 -2.88
N VAL A 44 0.90 -1.51 -3.76
CA VAL A 44 0.44 -2.89 -3.99
C VAL A 44 1.48 -3.87 -3.49
N MET A 45 1.05 -4.79 -2.63
CA MET A 45 1.95 -5.80 -2.05
C MET A 45 1.24 -7.12 -1.79
N THR A 46 2.02 -8.19 -1.58
CA THR A 46 1.46 -9.54 -1.36
C THR A 46 0.58 -9.63 -0.10
N ASN A 47 0.98 -8.98 1.02
CA ASN A 47 0.20 -8.81 2.26
C ASN A 47 1.00 -7.92 3.23
N PRO A 48 0.42 -6.99 4.00
CA PRO A 48 1.05 -6.32 5.14
C PRO A 48 0.96 -7.30 6.33
N GLY A 49 1.99 -8.13 6.45
CA GLY A 49 2.27 -9.04 7.55
C GLY A 49 1.31 -8.99 8.77
N LYS A 50 1.75 -8.33 9.85
CA LYS A 50 1.21 -8.50 11.22
C LYS A 50 0.53 -7.25 11.76
N PHE A 51 -0.02 -6.39 10.89
CA PHE A 51 -0.67 -5.18 11.38
C PHE A 51 -1.85 -5.53 12.29
N GLU A 52 -1.91 -4.87 13.44
CA GLU A 52 -2.87 -5.08 14.51
C GLU A 52 -3.11 -3.75 15.22
N PHE A 53 -4.33 -3.57 15.73
CA PHE A 53 -4.70 -2.41 16.53
C PHE A 53 -4.31 -2.61 18.01
N LYS A 54 -3.02 -2.88 18.26
CA LYS A 54 -2.47 -3.24 19.58
C LYS A 54 -2.76 -2.22 20.68
N LYS A 55 -3.05 -0.97 20.32
CA LYS A 55 -3.33 0.11 21.27
C LYS A 55 -4.81 0.40 21.43
N VAL A 56 -5.69 -0.36 20.77
CA VAL A 56 -7.14 -0.17 20.81
C VAL A 56 -7.73 -1.21 21.77
N PRO A 57 -8.30 -0.81 22.91
CA PRO A 57 -8.73 -1.76 23.97
C PRO A 57 -9.66 -2.88 23.50
N GLU A 58 -10.51 -2.59 22.53
CA GLU A 58 -11.52 -3.50 21.99
C GLU A 58 -10.94 -4.54 21.02
N TRP A 59 -9.71 -4.34 20.55
CA TRP A 59 -9.08 -5.18 19.53
C TRP A 59 -8.95 -6.64 19.94
N GLU A 60 -8.49 -6.92 21.16
CA GLU A 60 -8.28 -8.30 21.61
C GLU A 60 -9.61 -9.06 21.77
N ALA A 61 -10.68 -8.37 22.19
CA ALA A 61 -12.02 -8.96 22.21
C ALA A 61 -12.50 -9.29 20.79
N PHE A 62 -12.38 -8.33 19.86
CA PHE A 62 -12.75 -8.52 18.47
C PHE A 62 -11.98 -9.68 17.82
N LYS A 63 -10.64 -9.66 17.89
CA LYS A 63 -9.74 -10.68 17.32
C LYS A 63 -9.95 -12.07 17.90
N SER A 64 -10.43 -12.17 19.15
CA SER A 64 -10.73 -13.45 19.82
C SER A 64 -12.18 -13.93 19.62
N GLY A 65 -12.95 -13.30 18.71
CA GLY A 65 -14.31 -13.76 18.40
C GLY A 65 -15.35 -13.29 19.42
N LYS A 66 -14.97 -12.42 20.36
CA LYS A 66 -15.88 -11.85 21.37
C LYS A 66 -16.53 -10.57 20.84
N GLY A 67 -17.71 -10.26 21.34
CA GLY A 67 -18.49 -9.07 20.93
C GLY A 67 -19.40 -9.32 19.72
N SER A 68 -20.39 -8.45 19.56
CA SER A 68 -21.49 -8.60 18.60
C SER A 68 -21.23 -7.99 17.21
N VAL A 69 -20.04 -7.46 16.97
CA VAL A 69 -19.67 -6.81 15.70
C VAL A 69 -18.68 -7.67 14.93
N ASP A 70 -18.91 -7.79 13.62
CA ASP A 70 -18.05 -8.55 12.71
C ASP A 70 -17.15 -7.66 11.84
N THR A 71 -17.27 -6.34 11.98
CA THR A 71 -16.38 -5.36 11.37
C THR A 71 -15.78 -4.48 12.45
N PHE A 72 -14.49 -4.18 12.33
CA PHE A 72 -13.72 -3.36 13.25
C PHE A 72 -12.89 -2.34 12.48
N GLU A 73 -13.13 -1.05 12.72
CA GLU A 73 -12.38 0.04 12.11
C GLU A 73 -11.67 0.83 13.19
N ALA A 74 -10.36 1.05 13.01
CA ALA A 74 -9.58 1.81 13.97
C ALA A 74 -8.33 2.43 13.36
N SER A 75 -7.65 3.24 14.19
CA SER A 75 -6.37 3.86 13.87
C SER A 75 -5.27 3.40 14.82
N ASP A 76 -4.16 2.91 14.28
CA ASP A 76 -2.94 2.60 15.06
C ASP A 76 -1.67 3.03 14.30
N PHE A 77 -0.51 2.58 14.76
CA PHE A 77 0.79 2.91 14.18
C PHE A 77 1.24 1.88 13.15
N PRO A 78 2.02 2.30 12.14
CA PRO A 78 2.49 1.43 11.09
C PRO A 78 3.32 0.25 11.62
N ASP A 79 3.11 -0.93 11.03
CA ASP A 79 3.94 -2.10 11.25
C ASP A 79 5.30 -1.94 10.55
N LEU A 80 6.20 -2.93 10.70
CA LEU A 80 7.55 -2.83 10.13
C LEU A 80 7.56 -2.67 8.60
N THR A 81 6.57 -3.22 7.89
CA THR A 81 6.47 -3.13 6.43
C THR A 81 6.07 -1.70 6.04
N MET A 82 5.01 -1.17 6.65
CA MET A 82 4.54 0.18 6.42
C MET A 82 5.58 1.24 6.84
N GLN A 83 6.33 1.00 7.92
CA GLN A 83 7.45 1.86 8.31
C GLN A 83 8.54 1.96 7.22
N ASN A 84 8.82 0.88 6.49
CA ASN A 84 9.80 0.94 5.40
C ASN A 84 9.26 1.72 4.18
N VAL A 85 7.95 1.62 3.91
CA VAL A 85 7.30 2.44 2.87
C VAL A 85 7.37 3.92 3.24
N ILE A 86 7.00 4.26 4.48
CA ILE A 86 7.10 5.61 5.04
C ILE A 86 8.54 6.13 4.94
N GLU A 87 9.53 5.31 5.29
CA GLU A 87 10.95 5.67 5.19
C GLU A 87 11.33 6.04 3.75
N VAL A 88 10.96 5.22 2.76
CA VAL A 88 11.26 5.49 1.35
C VAL A 88 10.63 6.80 0.87
N ILE A 89 9.36 7.04 1.22
CA ILE A 89 8.65 8.26 0.83
C ILE A 89 9.30 9.49 1.46
N ASN A 90 9.50 9.48 2.78
CA ASN A 90 10.11 10.59 3.50
C ASN A 90 11.52 10.88 2.98
N SER A 91 12.35 9.85 2.75
CA SER A 91 13.69 10.03 2.20
C SER A 91 13.69 10.56 0.77
N ALA A 92 12.73 10.19 -0.07
CA ALA A 92 12.63 10.73 -1.42
C ALA A 92 12.26 12.22 -1.41
N TYR A 93 11.28 12.62 -0.60
CA TYR A 93 10.90 14.04 -0.44
C TYR A 93 12.04 14.87 0.13
N GLU A 94 12.69 14.38 1.20
CA GLU A 94 13.87 15.03 1.80
C GLU A 94 15.01 15.20 0.79
N ALA A 95 15.33 14.15 0.04
CA ALA A 95 16.39 14.18 -0.97
C ALA A 95 16.08 15.08 -2.18
N LEU A 96 14.84 15.54 -2.33
CA LEU A 96 14.42 16.52 -3.33
C LEU A 96 14.27 17.93 -2.73
N GLY A 97 14.57 18.12 -1.44
CA GLY A 97 14.39 19.40 -0.75
C GLY A 97 12.91 19.84 -0.65
N ARG A 98 11.97 18.90 -0.76
CA ARG A 98 10.53 19.18 -0.65
C ARG A 98 10.12 19.27 0.82
N SER A 99 9.00 19.94 1.07
CA SER A 99 8.28 19.80 2.35
C SER A 99 7.94 18.33 2.58
N LYS A 100 7.67 17.94 3.83
CA LYS A 100 7.18 16.58 4.12
C LYS A 100 5.93 16.27 3.28
N PRO A 101 5.71 15.00 2.90
CA PRO A 101 4.47 14.60 2.24
C PRO A 101 3.27 14.95 3.13
N ASP A 102 2.16 15.37 2.49
CA ASP A 102 0.90 15.72 3.14
C ASP A 102 -0.25 15.17 2.30
N GLY A 103 -0.99 14.20 2.83
CA GLY A 103 -1.99 13.40 2.13
C GLY A 103 -2.04 11.95 2.61
N ILE A 104 -2.74 11.11 1.85
CA ILE A 104 -2.94 9.69 2.18
C ILE A 104 -2.28 8.76 1.16
N LEU A 105 -1.82 7.62 1.65
CA LEU A 105 -1.32 6.51 0.83
C LEU A 105 -2.22 5.29 1.02
N ARG A 106 -2.86 4.83 -0.06
CA ARG A 106 -3.74 3.65 -0.02
C ARG A 106 -2.91 2.37 -0.14
N VAL A 107 -3.23 1.37 0.66
CA VAL A 107 -2.53 0.08 0.68
C VAL A 107 -3.48 -1.01 0.18
N TYR A 108 -3.09 -1.64 -0.94
CA TYR A 108 -3.81 -2.73 -1.58
C TYR A 108 -3.00 -4.03 -1.50
N ASN A 109 -3.69 -5.11 -1.19
CA ASN A 109 -3.05 -6.41 -1.03
C ASN A 109 -3.51 -7.37 -2.13
N LEU A 110 -2.59 -8.24 -2.55
CA LEU A 110 -2.99 -9.42 -3.32
C LEU A 110 -3.88 -10.35 -2.48
N SER A 111 -3.69 -10.31 -1.15
CA SER A 111 -4.49 -11.08 -0.21
C SER A 111 -4.77 -10.28 1.06
N ASN A 112 -6.04 -10.10 1.37
CA ASN A 112 -6.53 -9.34 2.52
C ASN A 112 -6.57 -10.14 3.81
N ILE A 113 -6.39 -11.46 3.75
CA ILE A 113 -6.40 -12.30 4.95
C ILE A 113 -5.20 -11.97 5.85
N ARG A 114 -5.47 -11.72 7.14
CA ARG A 114 -4.42 -11.57 8.15
C ARG A 114 -3.88 -12.95 8.51
N GLN A 115 -2.66 -13.21 8.08
CA GLN A 115 -2.00 -14.49 8.32
C GLN A 115 -1.61 -14.68 9.80
N PRO A 116 -1.89 -15.85 10.41
CA PRO A 116 -1.32 -16.23 11.70
C PRO A 116 0.19 -16.42 11.64
N ASP A 117 0.83 -16.34 12.81
CA ASP A 117 2.27 -16.56 12.94
C ASP A 117 2.65 -18.00 12.56
N GLY A 118 3.72 -18.13 11.78
CA GLY A 118 4.30 -19.42 11.38
C GLY A 118 3.65 -20.12 10.18
N GLN A 119 2.54 -19.60 9.64
CA GLN A 119 1.89 -20.17 8.46
C GLN A 119 2.40 -19.55 7.16
N LYS A 120 2.04 -20.13 6.00
CA LYS A 120 2.26 -19.49 4.69
C LYS A 120 0.99 -18.75 4.28
N ALA A 121 1.15 -17.54 3.75
CA ALA A 121 0.03 -16.68 3.37
C ALA A 121 -0.92 -17.35 2.36
N GLU A 122 -0.38 -18.00 1.32
CA GLU A 122 -1.18 -18.72 0.31
C GLU A 122 -1.97 -19.89 0.90
N ILE A 123 -1.34 -20.69 1.78
CA ILE A 123 -2.02 -21.83 2.42
C ILE A 123 -3.20 -21.31 3.23
N TYR A 124 -2.98 -20.24 4.01
CA TYR A 124 -4.02 -19.65 4.84
C TYR A 124 -5.13 -19.00 4.00
N HIS A 125 -4.77 -18.30 2.93
CA HIS A 125 -5.71 -17.72 1.98
C HIS A 125 -6.54 -18.78 1.28
N ASN A 126 -5.93 -19.86 0.79
CA ASN A 126 -6.64 -20.96 0.13
C ASN A 126 -7.56 -21.72 1.09
N ARG A 127 -7.19 -21.80 2.37
CA ARG A 127 -8.10 -22.31 3.40
C ARG A 127 -9.28 -21.37 3.59
N ALA A 128 -9.04 -20.07 3.73
CA ALA A 128 -10.11 -19.08 3.82
C ALA A 128 -11.03 -19.13 2.60
N LYS A 129 -10.50 -19.22 1.37
CA LYS A 129 -11.31 -19.40 0.14
C LYS A 129 -12.28 -20.59 0.22
N LYS A 130 -11.86 -21.71 0.82
CA LYS A 130 -12.71 -22.89 1.00
C LYS A 130 -13.76 -22.72 2.11
N ALA A 131 -13.44 -21.90 3.11
CA ALA A 131 -14.29 -21.64 4.26
C ALA A 131 -15.39 -20.60 3.98
N LEU A 132 -15.20 -19.75 2.98
CA LEU A 132 -16.10 -18.64 2.67
C LEU A 132 -17.18 -19.01 1.65
N SER A 133 -18.37 -18.45 1.84
CA SER A 133 -19.41 -18.42 0.81
C SER A 133 -18.93 -17.62 -0.41
N SER A 134 -19.52 -17.88 -1.57
CA SER A 134 -19.22 -17.12 -2.80
C SER A 134 -19.38 -15.60 -2.63
N THR A 135 -20.34 -15.16 -1.82
CA THR A 135 -20.56 -13.75 -1.47
C THR A 135 -19.47 -13.13 -0.60
N ASN A 136 -18.73 -13.94 0.17
CA ASN A 136 -17.66 -13.46 1.05
C ASN A 136 -16.27 -13.60 0.42
N LEU A 137 -16.14 -14.29 -0.72
CA LEU A 137 -14.85 -14.42 -1.42
C LEU A 137 -14.26 -13.06 -1.82
N THR A 138 -15.12 -12.10 -2.18
CA THR A 138 -14.70 -10.73 -2.52
C THR A 138 -14.09 -9.97 -1.35
N LEU A 139 -14.16 -10.50 -0.12
CA LEU A 139 -13.46 -9.94 1.03
C LEU A 139 -11.97 -10.34 1.01
N LEU A 140 -11.62 -11.52 0.51
CA LEU A 140 -10.23 -12.00 0.55
C LEU A 140 -9.28 -11.28 -0.40
N GLU A 141 -9.85 -10.60 -1.39
CA GLU A 141 -9.16 -10.04 -2.53
C GLU A 141 -9.56 -8.57 -2.67
N ASP A 142 -8.59 -7.67 -2.79
CA ASP A 142 -8.93 -6.29 -3.14
C ASP A 142 -9.40 -6.25 -4.59
N PRO A 143 -10.57 -5.66 -4.91
CA PRO A 143 -11.05 -5.55 -6.29
C PRO A 143 -10.04 -4.88 -7.23
N ILE A 144 -9.24 -3.97 -6.67
CA ILE A 144 -8.18 -3.23 -7.37
C ILE A 144 -7.01 -4.13 -7.78
N THR A 145 -6.77 -5.25 -7.11
CA THR A 145 -5.71 -6.21 -7.49
C THR A 145 -6.22 -7.34 -8.39
N HIS A 146 -7.53 -7.39 -8.66
CA HIS A 146 -8.18 -8.48 -9.41
C HIS A 146 -8.97 -8.01 -10.64
N SER A 147 -9.05 -6.70 -10.87
CA SER A 147 -9.63 -6.11 -12.07
C SER A 147 -8.66 -5.11 -12.68
N ARG A 148 -8.22 -5.36 -13.92
CA ARG A 148 -7.34 -4.45 -14.65
C ARG A 148 -7.92 -3.04 -14.74
N GLU A 149 -9.22 -2.91 -14.99
CA GLU A 149 -9.88 -1.62 -15.10
C GLU A 149 -9.82 -0.84 -13.78
N MET A 150 -10.16 -1.49 -12.67
CA MET A 150 -10.10 -0.86 -11.35
C MET A 150 -8.67 -0.54 -10.94
N PHE A 151 -7.74 -1.45 -11.24
CA PHE A 151 -6.31 -1.25 -11.05
C PHE A 151 -5.82 0.02 -11.76
N MET A 152 -6.07 0.14 -13.06
CA MET A 152 -5.62 1.30 -13.85
C MET A 152 -6.26 2.59 -13.37
N ASN A 153 -7.58 2.59 -13.14
CA ASN A 153 -8.30 3.76 -12.62
C ASN A 153 -7.75 4.24 -11.26
N GLU A 154 -7.28 3.33 -10.41
CA GLU A 154 -6.67 3.70 -9.14
C GLU A 154 -5.24 4.22 -9.31
N CYS A 155 -4.48 3.65 -10.26
CA CYS A 155 -3.15 4.13 -10.62
C CYS A 155 -3.20 5.53 -11.21
N ASP A 156 -4.19 5.85 -12.05
CA ASP A 156 -4.35 7.16 -12.71
C ASP A 156 -4.62 8.30 -11.71
N LYS A 157 -5.16 7.98 -10.52
CA LYS A 157 -5.39 8.96 -9.44
C LYS A 157 -4.15 9.16 -8.56
N SER A 158 -3.14 8.30 -8.71
CA SER A 158 -1.99 8.23 -7.82
C SER A 158 -0.80 8.95 -8.44
N ILE A 159 -0.12 9.83 -7.67
CA ILE A 159 1.12 10.47 -8.14
C ILE A 159 2.21 9.42 -8.35
N PHE A 160 2.22 8.39 -7.50
CA PHE A 160 3.12 7.26 -7.61
C PHE A 160 2.44 5.96 -7.16
N VAL A 161 2.90 4.84 -7.72
CA VAL A 161 2.42 3.48 -7.44
C VAL A 161 3.60 2.64 -6.98
N ILE A 162 3.69 2.35 -5.68
CA ILE A 162 4.73 1.47 -5.13
C ILE A 162 4.31 0.02 -5.27
N MET A 163 5.20 -0.83 -5.78
CA MET A 163 4.97 -2.27 -5.86
C MET A 163 6.10 -3.07 -5.20
N GLY A 164 5.72 -4.10 -4.44
CA GLY A 164 6.69 -5.03 -3.87
C GLY A 164 6.05 -6.28 -3.30
N PHE A 165 6.61 -7.43 -3.65
CA PHE A 165 6.00 -8.74 -3.41
C PHE A 165 6.94 -9.69 -2.69
N VAL A 166 6.35 -10.63 -1.93
CA VAL A 166 7.07 -11.73 -1.31
C VAL A 166 7.30 -12.80 -2.37
N ASN A 167 8.57 -13.19 -2.58
CA ASN A 167 8.91 -14.20 -3.58
C ASN A 167 8.25 -15.56 -3.26
N GLY A 168 7.59 -16.17 -4.26
CA GLY A 168 6.93 -17.47 -4.13
C GLY A 168 5.62 -17.41 -3.35
N ALA A 169 4.91 -16.28 -3.44
CA ALA A 169 3.62 -16.08 -2.80
C ALA A 169 2.71 -15.26 -3.71
N PHE A 170 1.58 -15.85 -4.10
CA PHE A 170 0.59 -15.32 -5.05
C PHE A 170 1.25 -15.00 -6.39
N ASP A 171 2.01 -15.98 -6.93
CA ASP A 171 2.82 -15.77 -8.12
C ASP A 171 1.96 -15.40 -9.34
N GLU A 172 0.77 -15.99 -9.50
CA GLU A 172 -0.14 -15.68 -10.61
C GLU A 172 -0.69 -14.25 -10.51
N GLU A 173 -1.22 -13.87 -9.33
CA GLU A 173 -1.76 -12.54 -9.07
C GLU A 173 -0.67 -11.46 -9.15
N MET A 174 0.54 -11.79 -8.66
CA MET A 174 1.71 -10.93 -8.78
C MET A 174 2.08 -10.69 -10.24
N GLN A 175 2.19 -11.74 -11.07
CA GLN A 175 2.52 -11.57 -12.49
C GLN A 175 1.45 -10.77 -13.21
N GLN A 176 0.18 -11.02 -12.91
CA GLN A 176 -0.94 -10.28 -13.47
C GLN A 176 -0.83 -8.77 -13.20
N VAL A 177 -0.70 -8.36 -11.93
CA VAL A 177 -0.57 -6.94 -11.57
C VAL A 177 0.71 -6.33 -12.13
N ARG A 178 1.82 -7.09 -12.18
CA ARG A 178 3.06 -6.64 -12.83
C ARG A 178 2.87 -6.35 -14.30
N THR A 179 2.24 -7.25 -15.05
CA THR A 179 1.93 -7.03 -16.47
C THR A 179 1.05 -5.80 -16.67
N TRP A 180 0.05 -5.58 -15.82
CA TRP A 180 -0.78 -4.37 -15.90
C TRP A 180 0.03 -3.10 -15.63
N SER A 181 1.03 -3.19 -14.76
CA SER A 181 1.87 -2.05 -14.37
C SER A 181 2.89 -1.60 -15.42
N GLU A 182 3.13 -2.37 -16.48
CA GLU A 182 4.14 -2.07 -17.52
C GLU A 182 3.90 -0.71 -18.22
N GLY A 183 2.66 -0.22 -18.22
CA GLY A 183 2.29 1.08 -18.80
C GLY A 183 2.22 2.24 -17.81
N ILE A 184 2.53 2.05 -16.53
CA ILE A 184 2.36 3.08 -15.50
C ILE A 184 3.61 3.95 -15.40
N SER A 185 3.47 5.24 -15.69
CA SER A 185 4.55 6.22 -15.60
C SER A 185 5.03 6.49 -14.16
N GLY A 186 4.12 6.37 -13.19
CA GLY A 186 4.39 6.57 -11.76
C GLY A 186 4.87 5.33 -11.00
N LEU A 187 5.30 4.26 -11.69
CA LEU A 187 5.67 3.00 -11.03
C LEU A 187 6.97 3.12 -10.22
N VAL A 188 6.91 2.72 -8.96
CA VAL A 188 8.04 2.66 -8.04
C VAL A 188 8.27 1.23 -7.58
N CYS A 189 9.45 0.70 -7.89
CA CYS A 189 9.83 -0.64 -7.44
C CYS A 189 11.34 -0.75 -7.18
N ALA A 190 11.70 -1.69 -6.32
CA ALA A 190 13.08 -2.15 -6.16
C ALA A 190 13.14 -3.59 -6.65
N ILE A 191 14.03 -3.88 -7.60
CA ILE A 191 14.11 -5.15 -8.31
C ILE A 191 15.31 -5.93 -7.78
N ASP A 192 15.08 -7.14 -7.29
CA ASP A 192 16.19 -8.00 -6.84
C ASP A 192 16.97 -8.61 -8.01
N ASN A 193 18.06 -9.30 -7.69
CA ASN A 193 18.92 -9.95 -8.69
C ASN A 193 18.24 -11.08 -9.50
N LYS A 194 17.00 -11.44 -9.16
CA LYS A 194 16.17 -12.40 -9.90
C LYS A 194 15.09 -11.73 -10.74
N GLY A 195 15.06 -10.39 -10.78
CA GLY A 195 14.05 -9.64 -11.53
C GLY A 195 12.71 -9.52 -10.80
N HIS A 196 12.64 -9.81 -9.50
CA HIS A 196 11.40 -9.70 -8.72
C HIS A 196 11.27 -8.32 -8.08
N TYR A 197 10.06 -7.78 -8.05
CA TYR A 197 9.76 -6.56 -7.30
C TYR A 197 9.79 -6.88 -5.81
N SER A 198 10.83 -6.43 -5.13
CA SER A 198 11.12 -6.78 -3.75
C SER A 198 10.11 -6.18 -2.76
N HIS A 199 9.60 -7.03 -1.86
CA HIS A 199 8.71 -6.61 -0.79
C HIS A 199 9.34 -5.51 0.10
N PRO A 200 8.57 -4.49 0.54
CA PRO A 200 9.09 -3.42 1.40
C PRO A 200 9.75 -3.90 2.70
N ARG A 201 9.34 -5.07 3.22
CA ARG A 201 10.00 -5.71 4.37
C ARG A 201 11.50 -5.95 4.16
N ARG A 202 11.93 -6.32 2.95
CA ARG A 202 13.34 -6.61 2.62
C ARG A 202 14.21 -5.37 2.64
N TRP A 203 13.65 -4.19 2.35
CA TRP A 203 14.38 -2.92 2.34
C TRP A 203 15.00 -2.58 3.70
N ARG A 204 14.48 -3.17 4.79
CA ARG A 204 15.07 -3.03 6.12
C ARG A 204 16.46 -3.63 6.22
N THR A 205 16.66 -4.80 5.61
CA THR A 205 17.90 -5.58 5.73
C THR A 205 18.79 -5.48 4.49
N ASP A 206 18.22 -5.07 3.36
CA ASP A 206 18.90 -4.87 2.09
C ASP A 206 18.82 -3.39 1.70
N LEU A 207 19.88 -2.65 2.04
CA LEU A 207 19.95 -1.20 1.80
C LEU A 207 20.06 -0.87 0.31
N ALA A 208 20.60 -1.77 -0.52
CA ALA A 208 20.66 -1.55 -1.96
C ALA A 208 19.24 -1.49 -2.54
N LEU A 209 18.37 -2.42 -2.15
CA LEU A 209 16.96 -2.39 -2.54
C LEU A 209 16.24 -1.15 -2.00
N LYS A 210 16.49 -0.75 -0.76
CA LYS A 210 15.90 0.49 -0.22
C LYS A 210 16.29 1.72 -1.05
N ASN A 211 17.58 1.85 -1.35
CA ASN A 211 18.10 2.98 -2.12
C ASN A 211 17.55 2.98 -3.56
N GLN A 212 17.35 1.81 -4.15
CA GLN A 212 16.69 1.69 -5.45
C GLN A 212 15.24 2.20 -5.40
N ALA A 213 14.47 1.81 -4.38
CA ALA A 213 13.10 2.31 -4.20
C ALA A 213 13.06 3.83 -4.00
N ILE A 214 13.98 4.40 -3.20
CA ILE A 214 14.11 5.85 -3.01
C ILE A 214 14.42 6.54 -4.35
N ALA A 215 15.42 6.04 -5.10
CA ALA A 215 15.80 6.62 -6.39
C ALA A 215 14.67 6.55 -7.42
N SER A 216 13.94 5.44 -7.45
CA SER A 216 12.78 5.25 -8.32
C SER A 216 11.66 6.24 -7.98
N LEU A 217 11.31 6.41 -6.70
CA LEU A 217 10.31 7.40 -6.28
C LEU A 217 10.76 8.84 -6.58
N LYS A 218 12.04 9.17 -6.37
CA LYS A 218 12.57 10.49 -6.74
C LYS A 218 12.37 10.79 -8.22
N SER A 219 12.62 9.81 -9.10
CA SER A 219 12.45 9.96 -10.54
C SER A 219 10.99 10.25 -10.90
N VAL A 220 10.04 9.50 -10.30
CA VAL A 220 8.61 9.73 -10.49
C VAL A 220 8.22 11.14 -10.05
N LEU A 221 8.60 11.54 -8.83
CA LEU A 221 8.27 12.85 -8.29
C LEU A 221 8.86 14.01 -9.10
N LEU A 222 10.04 13.83 -9.71
CA LEU A 222 10.64 14.81 -10.62
C LEU A 222 9.89 14.90 -11.96
N GLY A 223 9.46 13.75 -12.50
CA GLY A 223 8.67 13.68 -13.73
C GLY A 223 7.29 14.32 -13.60
N SER A 224 6.63 14.17 -12.45
CA SER A 224 5.31 14.76 -12.18
C SER A 224 5.30 16.30 -12.19
N ASN A 225 6.46 16.96 -12.11
CA ASN A 225 6.56 18.43 -12.17
C ASN A 225 6.67 18.96 -13.61
N ALA A 226 6.95 18.12 -14.62
CA ALA A 226 7.08 18.58 -16.00
C ALA A 226 5.74 19.07 -16.58
N ASP A 227 4.62 18.58 -16.07
CA ASP A 227 3.27 18.94 -16.52
C ASP A 227 2.66 20.16 -15.80
N LEU A 228 3.35 20.72 -14.80
CA LEU A 228 2.89 21.89 -14.03
C LEU A 228 3.68 23.18 -14.32
N VAL A 229 4.66 23.13 -15.24
CA VAL A 229 5.45 24.30 -15.67
C VAL A 229 5.25 24.57 -17.16
N ILE A 230 4.00 24.57 -17.63
CA ILE A 230 3.61 25.25 -18.86
C ILE A 230 2.28 25.96 -18.58
N ASP A 231 2.36 27.21 -18.13
CA ASP A 231 1.58 28.36 -18.63
C ASP A 231 1.44 29.45 -17.55
N SER A 232 2.39 30.40 -17.51
CA SER A 232 2.16 31.73 -16.93
C SER A 232 3.18 32.80 -17.37
N SER A 233 3.92 32.58 -18.47
CA SER A 233 4.91 33.57 -18.92
C SER A 233 5.07 33.64 -20.44
N PHE A 234 3.95 33.70 -21.18
CA PHE A 234 3.95 34.19 -22.56
C PHE A 234 2.77 35.15 -22.81
N GLY A 235 2.66 36.19 -21.99
CA GLY A 235 1.91 37.41 -22.30
C GLY A 235 2.88 38.46 -22.85
N GLU A 236 3.19 38.34 -24.14
CA GLU A 236 4.06 39.26 -24.86
C GLU A 236 3.59 40.72 -24.77
N LYS A 237 4.55 41.56 -24.40
CA LYS A 237 4.64 42.96 -24.80
C LYS A 237 4.49 43.07 -26.32
N LEU A 238 3.39 43.62 -26.80
CA LEU A 238 3.35 44.31 -28.09
C LEU A 238 2.49 45.56 -27.96
N GLY A 239 3.19 46.69 -27.79
CA GLY A 239 2.59 48.00 -28.00
C GLY A 239 2.26 48.20 -29.48
N ARG A 240 1.17 48.91 -29.75
CA ARG A 240 1.02 49.75 -30.94
C ARG A 240 0.33 51.03 -30.54
N GLN A 241 1.11 52.11 -30.60
CA GLN A 241 0.64 53.43 -30.97
C GLN A 241 -0.03 53.32 -32.35
N TYR A 242 -1.24 53.81 -32.50
CA TYR A 242 -1.69 54.82 -33.46
C TYR A 242 -3.03 55.38 -32.98
#